data_AF-A0A235HX30-F1
#
_entry.id   AF-A0A235HX30-F1
#
_cell.length_a   1.000
_cell.length_b   1.000
_cell.length_c   1.000
_cell.angle_alpha   90.00
_cell.angle_beta   90.00
_cell.angle_gamma   90.00
#
_symmetry.space_group_name_H-M   'P 1'
#
loop_
_entity.id
_entity.type
_entity.pdbx_description
1 polymer ?
#
loop_
_entity_poly.entity_id
_entity_poly.type
_entity_poly.pdbx_seq_one_letter_code
_entity_poly.pdbx_strand_id
1 'polypeptide(L)' 'MTTATPTINPVTVPKKLPFLESICWQTADVYRFTSEQMLSRYERGWQYHNLFNNLEGEELNFLQELARHYKSWLQVCL' A
#
# COMPACT_ATOMS: atom_id res chain seq x y z
N MET A 1 -14.15 -22.06 5.48
CA MET A 1 -13.33 -20.83 5.54
C MET A 1 -12.63 -20.71 4.21
N THR A 2 -13.09 -19.81 3.35
CA THR A 2 -12.64 -19.74 1.95
C THR A 2 -11.32 -18.99 1.89
N THR A 3 -10.20 -19.71 1.83
CA THR A 3 -8.90 -19.15 1.43
C THR A 3 -8.94 -18.87 -0.06
N ALA A 4 -9.32 -17.65 -0.43
CA ALA A 4 -9.01 -17.12 -1.74
C ALA A 4 -7.48 -17.08 -1.88
N THR A 5 -6.94 -17.78 -2.86
CA THR A 5 -5.56 -17.63 -3.31
C THR A 5 -5.60 -16.57 -4.41
N PRO A 6 -5.26 -15.29 -4.13
CA PRO A 6 -5.14 -14.32 -5.19
C PRO A 6 -3.89 -14.66 -5.99
N THR A 7 -4.09 -14.98 -7.27
CA THR A 7 -3.04 -15.06 -8.29
C THR A 7 -2.26 -13.74 -8.29
N ILE A 8 -1.11 -13.73 -7.62
CA ILE A 8 -0.23 -12.57 -7.51
C ILE A 8 0.40 -12.36 -8.89
N ASN A 9 -0.19 -11.48 -9.70
CA ASN A 9 0.65 -10.70 -10.60
C ASN A 9 1.64 -9.95 -9.69
N PRO A 10 2.96 -10.09 -9.86
CA PRO A 10 3.91 -9.42 -8.99
C PRO A 10 3.82 -7.93 -9.27
N VAL A 11 2.91 -7.24 -8.57
CA VAL A 11 2.93 -5.78 -8.46
C VAL A 11 4.30 -5.46 -7.92
N THR A 12 5.15 -4.87 -8.76
CA THR A 12 6.55 -4.70 -8.44
C THR A 12 6.65 -3.71 -7.30
N VAL A 13 6.95 -4.21 -6.11
CA VAL A 13 7.05 -3.37 -4.91
C VAL A 13 8.25 -2.42 -5.10
N PRO A 14 8.04 -1.10 -4.99
CA PRO A 14 9.11 -0.12 -5.03
C PRO A 14 10.18 -0.42 -3.98
N LYS A 15 11.42 -0.03 -4.27
CA LYS A 15 12.53 -0.18 -3.31
C LYS A 15 12.35 0.65 -2.05
N LYS A 16 11.54 1.70 -2.10
CA LYS A 16 11.25 2.60 -0.99
C LYS A 16 9.78 2.94 -0.96
N LEU A 17 9.19 2.81 0.22
CA LEU A 17 7.79 3.14 0.49
C LEU A 17 7.75 4.11 1.68
N PRO A 18 8.24 5.35 1.51
CA PRO A 18 8.42 6.29 2.62
C PRO A 18 7.12 6.56 3.37
N PHE A 19 5.97 6.63 2.69
CA PHE A 19 4.69 6.79 3.35
C PHE A 19 4.32 5.53 4.15
N LEU A 20 4.45 4.34 3.57
CA LEU A 20 4.18 3.08 4.27
C LEU A 20 5.08 2.90 5.50
N GLU A 21 6.37 3.20 5.37
CA GLU A 21 7.35 3.17 6.45
C GLU A 21 6.97 4.15 7.58
N SER A 22 6.51 5.35 7.22
CA SER A 22 6.08 6.36 8.18
C SER A 22 4.84 5.91 8.97
N ILE A 23 3.81 5.38 8.31
CA ILE A 23 2.59 4.91 8.97
C ILE A 23 2.79 3.58 9.72
N CYS A 24 3.77 2.77 9.30
CA CYS A 24 4.10 1.48 9.91
C CYS A 24 5.45 1.53 10.64
N TRP A 25 5.76 2.64 11.32
CA TRP A 25 7.00 2.81 12.08
C TRP A 25 7.24 1.75 13.18
N GLN A 26 6.19 1.04 13.63
CA GLN A 26 6.31 -0.08 14.58
C GLN A 26 6.55 -1.45 13.90
N THR A 27 6.42 -1.53 12.58
CA THR A 27 6.61 -2.78 11.83
C THR A 27 8.05 -2.86 11.37
N ALA A 28 8.76 -3.93 11.75
CA ALA A 28 10.16 -4.12 11.38
C ALA A 28 10.39 -4.28 9.86
N ASP A 29 9.45 -4.88 9.14
CA ASP A 29 9.57 -5.18 7.70
C ASP A 29 8.24 -4.98 6.97
N VAL A 30 7.96 -3.75 6.53
CA VAL A 30 6.76 -3.44 5.72
C VAL A 30 6.80 -4.08 4.32
N TYR A 31 8.01 -4.33 3.80
CA TYR A 31 8.25 -4.91 2.48
C TYR A 31 7.97 -6.42 2.40
N ARG A 32 7.83 -7.10 3.55
CA ARG A 32 7.45 -8.52 3.61
C ARG A 32 5.94 -8.73 3.53
N PHE A 33 5.16 -7.66 3.57
CA PHE A 33 3.71 -7.74 3.43
C PHE A 33 3.32 -8.14 2.01
N THR A 34 2.23 -8.90 1.93
CA THR A 34 1.53 -9.12 0.66
C THR A 34 0.89 -7.81 0.20
N SER A 35 0.62 -7.69 -1.09
CA SER A 35 -0.03 -6.52 -1.67
C SER A 35 -1.34 -6.15 -0.93
N GLU A 36 -2.16 -7.13 -0.54
CA GLU A 36 -3.36 -6.92 0.30
C GLU A 36 -3.04 -6.32 1.67
N GLN A 37 -2.01 -6.83 2.34
CA GLN A 37 -1.60 -6.33 3.65
C GLN A 37 -1.06 -4.91 3.53
N MET A 38 -0.25 -4.62 2.50
CA MET A 38 0.20 -3.27 2.20
C MET A 38 -0.98 -2.34 1.99
N LEU A 39 -1.95 -2.72 1.16
CA LEU A 39 -3.17 -1.94 0.93
C LEU A 39 -3.91 -1.65 2.25
N SER A 40 -4.13 -2.67 3.07
CA SER A 40 -4.80 -2.51 4.37
C SER A 40 -4.05 -1.55 5.30
N ARG A 41 -2.71 -1.54 5.26
CA ARG A 41 -1.90 -0.54 5.98
C ARG A 41 -2.11 0.85 5.39
N TYR A 42 -2.05 1.01 4.08
CA TYR A 42 -2.31 2.28 3.41
C TYR A 42 -3.71 2.80 3.73
N GLU A 43 -4.75 1.97 3.68
CA GLU A 43 -6.14 2.38 3.99
C GLU A 43 -6.26 2.89 5.43
N ARG A 44 -5.66 2.17 6.38
CA ARG A 44 -5.68 2.56 7.79
C ARG A 44 -4.82 3.80 8.06
N GLY A 45 -3.69 3.92 7.39
CA GLY A 45 -2.75 5.04 7.51
C GLY A 45 -3.09 6.24 6.64
N TRP A 46 -4.09 6.14 5.75
CA TRP A 46 -4.44 7.18 4.77
C TRP A 46 -4.80 8.51 5.42
N GLN A 47 -5.36 8.46 6.62
CA GLN A 47 -5.66 9.65 7.43
C GLN A 47 -4.41 10.50 7.71
N TYR A 48 -3.23 9.90 7.74
CA TYR A 48 -1.94 10.58 7.93
C TYR A 48 -1.27 10.99 6.60
N HIS A 49 -1.88 10.68 5.44
CA HIS A 49 -1.37 11.07 4.12
C HIS A 49 -1.07 12.57 4.04
N ASN A 50 -2.03 13.40 4.45
CA ASN A 50 -1.89 14.85 4.48
C ASN A 50 -0.80 15.35 5.46
N LEU A 51 -0.43 14.55 6.45
CA LEU A 51 0.57 14.92 7.45
C LEU A 51 1.98 14.63 6.97
N PHE A 52 2.18 13.51 6.26
CA PHE A 52 3.50 13.11 5.78
C PHE A 52 3.85 13.74 4.44
N ASN A 53 2.89 14.00 3.55
CA ASN A 53 3.12 14.60 2.22
C ASN A 53 4.33 14.02 1.46
N ASN A 54 4.62 12.73 1.68
CA ASN A 54 5.78 12.01 1.14
C ASN A 54 5.35 10.94 0.12
N LEU A 55 4.06 10.85 -0.20
CA LEU A 55 3.49 9.86 -1.11
C LEU A 55 3.59 10.37 -2.55
N GLU A 56 4.74 10.21 -3.18
CA GLU A 56 5.00 10.69 -4.55
C GLU A 56 5.80 9.66 -5.36
N GLY A 57 5.83 9.84 -6.69
CA GLY A 57 6.69 9.06 -7.59
C GLY A 57 6.33 7.58 -7.69
N GLU A 58 7.31 6.70 -7.47
CA GLU A 58 7.15 5.25 -7.59
C GLU A 58 6.16 4.66 -6.57
N GLU A 59 6.12 5.20 -5.34
CA GLU A 59 5.17 4.75 -4.30
C GLU A 59 3.72 5.08 -4.67
N LEU A 60 3.46 6.26 -5.23
CA LEU A 60 2.12 6.66 -5.65
C LEU A 60 1.62 5.80 -6.82
N ASN A 61 2.46 5.54 -7.82
CA ASN A 61 2.11 4.66 -8.93
C ASN A 61 1.81 3.24 -8.44
N PHE A 62 2.65 2.70 -7.56
CA PHE A 62 2.44 1.40 -6.93
C PHE A 62 1.12 1.34 -6.17
N LEU A 63 0.82 2.36 -5.35
CA LEU A 63 -0.41 2.43 -4.58
C LEU A 63 -1.65 2.55 -5.48
N GLN A 64 -1.56 3.30 -6.58
CA GLN A 64 -2.63 3.42 -7.56
C GLN A 64 -2.91 2.08 -8.26
N GLU A 65 -1.87 1.35 -8.67
CA GLU A 65 -2.01 0.00 -9.22
C GLU A 65 -2.63 -0.97 -8.23
N LEU A 66 -2.18 -0.94 -6.98
CA LEU A 66 -2.73 -1.70 -5.86
C LEU A 66 -4.21 -1.41 -5.65
N ALA A 67 -4.57 -0.14 -5.50
CA ALA A 67 -5.93 0.30 -5.25
C ALA A 67 -6.85 -0.10 -6.41
N ARG A 68 -6.38 -0.02 -7.66
CA ARG A 68 -7.12 -0.47 -8.85
C ARG A 68 -7.27 -1.98 -8.88
N HIS A 69 -6.22 -2.74 -8.56
CA HIS A 69 -6.21 -4.19 -8.59
C HIS A 69 -7.19 -4.78 -7.57
N TYR A 70 -7.17 -4.25 -6.34
CA TYR A 70 -8.04 -4.69 -5.25
C TYR A 70 -9.38 -3.94 -5.18
N LYS A 71 -9.63 -3.02 -6.11
CA LYS A 71 -10.81 -2.14 -6.14
C LYS A 71 -11.07 -1.44 -4.79
N SER A 72 -10.01 -0.98 -4.13
CA SER A 72 -10.12 -0.25 -2.86
C SER A 72 -10.67 1.16 -3.09
N TRP A 73 -11.27 1.73 -2.04
CA TRP A 73 -11.74 3.12 -2.01
C TRP A 73 -10.58 4.13 -2.12
N LEU A 74 -9.35 3.72 -1.79
CA LEU A 74 -8.15 4.55 -1.95
C LEU A 74 -7.97 5.06 -3.39
N GLN A 75 -8.41 4.31 -4.40
CA GLN A 75 -8.29 4.73 -5.81
C GLN A 75 -9.03 6.04 -6.11
N VAL A 76 -10.02 6.42 -5.27
CA VAL A 76 -10.80 7.65 -5.42
C VAL A 76 -10.15 8.82 -4.66
N CYS A 77 -9.35 8.52 -3.64
CA CYS A 77 -8.66 9.52 -2.82
C CYS A 77 -7.26 9.87 -3.32
N LEU A 78 -6.64 9.01 -4.13
CA LEU A 78 -5.34 9.20 -4.79
C LEU A 78 -5.47 10.10 -6.02
#